data_AF-A0A193GAF5-F1
#
_entry.id   AF-A0A193GAF5-F1
#
_cell.length_a   1.000
_cell.length_b   1.000
_cell.length_c   1.000
_cell.angle_alpha   90.00
_cell.angle_beta   90.00
_cell.angle_gamma   90.00
#
_symmetry.space_group_name_H-M   'P 1'
#
loop_
_entity.id
_entity.type
_entity.pdbx_description
1 polymer ?
#
loop_
_entity_poly.entity_id
_entity_poly.type
_entity_poly.pdbx_seq_one_letter_code
_entity_poly.pdbx_strand_id
1 'polypeptide(L)'
;MGKGGGGGGSSTQTVKYDIPQWMEDAGQSNYQQAQQVAGLPYQPYSGQGVAPMNGSQNLGIGMVQQAAQNNYGGQAIRQGIQGAGAGMAYQPQQVSAQSQTPDALAGYMSPYTKDVTDATMSELDRQRQIQLQNNGGAATNAGAFGGARQGVMDAETNRNAQQVQAQTLASLNNSAYSNAQNQFNNDANRNLTAQQSNQAAGLSGAGLNLQGAGLLGTLGAGYQQNELNNGNAVLQTGNQQQQQAQNQNNWDYQQFQDQRGYPQQQLGILEQALGMTPNMGGSTTTPMYQNSGSSALGGALGGGLVTSMFTNNGMYQGLGAGLGGLMGYFSDEDLKTDKAPVDTEAIADKVRDTRMDSWRYKPNLGIGGGKHVGMYAQDFAKNFGGDGHMIPYMDAIGVNMAATKGLAQKLQRLERQVSK
;
A
#
# COMPACT_ATOMS: atom_id res chain seq x y z
N MET A 1 120.56 8.67 -42.83
CA MET A 1 120.36 7.43 -43.61
C MET A 1 118.87 7.32 -43.95
N GLY A 2 118.51 7.11 -45.23
CA GLY A 2 117.14 7.09 -45.78
C GLY A 2 116.28 5.92 -45.29
N LYS A 3 114.97 5.76 -45.59
CA LYS A 3 114.06 6.10 -46.71
C LYS A 3 112.67 6.42 -46.08
N GLY A 4 111.74 7.21 -46.60
CA GLY A 4 111.23 7.39 -47.97
C GLY A 4 109.82 6.77 -48.07
N GLY A 5 108.77 7.58 -48.27
CA GLY A 5 107.42 7.07 -48.58
C GLY A 5 106.24 8.07 -48.49
N GLY A 6 105.80 8.56 -49.66
CA GLY A 6 104.38 8.64 -50.04
C GLY A 6 103.52 9.82 -49.57
N GLY A 7 103.08 10.65 -50.52
CA GLY A 7 102.17 11.78 -50.34
C GLY A 7 100.68 11.42 -50.31
N GLY A 8 99.85 12.46 -50.16
CA GLY A 8 98.39 12.37 -50.20
C GLY A 8 97.71 13.62 -49.64
N GLY A 9 97.70 14.72 -50.39
CA GLY A 9 96.89 15.89 -50.08
C GLY A 9 95.40 15.57 -50.24
N SER A 10 94.62 15.80 -49.18
CA SER A 10 93.17 15.65 -49.19
C SER A 10 92.54 16.73 -50.08
N SER A 11 91.83 16.30 -51.13
CA SER A 11 90.95 17.18 -51.91
C SER A 11 89.53 17.02 -51.37
N THR A 12 88.95 18.10 -50.87
CA THR A 12 87.53 18.16 -50.53
C THR A 12 86.73 18.13 -51.83
N GLN A 13 86.14 16.97 -52.16
CA GLN A 13 85.13 16.90 -53.21
C GLN A 13 83.79 17.36 -52.64
N THR A 14 83.33 18.55 -53.05
CA THR A 14 81.93 18.93 -52.91
C THR A 14 81.14 18.18 -53.98
N VAL A 15 80.54 17.05 -53.61
CA VAL A 15 79.56 16.37 -54.47
C VAL A 15 78.27 17.18 -54.42
N LYS A 16 77.99 17.96 -55.46
CA LYS A 16 76.64 18.49 -55.72
C LYS A 16 75.79 17.33 -56.21
N TYR A 17 74.81 16.93 -55.42
CA TYR A 17 73.71 16.10 -55.91
C TYR A 17 72.72 17.03 -56.61
N ASP A 18 72.63 16.93 -57.94
CA ASP A 18 71.55 17.57 -58.68
C ASP A 18 70.25 16.83 -58.38
N ILE A 19 69.24 17.57 -57.91
CA ILE A 19 67.93 17.03 -57.60
C ILE A 19 67.30 16.57 -58.93
N PRO A 20 66.83 15.31 -59.04
CA PRO A 20 66.17 14.86 -60.25
C PRO A 20 64.94 15.71 -60.58
N GLN A 21 64.72 16.05 -61.86
CA GLN A 21 63.64 16.95 -62.30
C GLN A 21 62.24 16.52 -61.83
N TRP A 22 61.98 15.20 -61.73
CA TRP A 22 60.72 14.68 -61.19
C TRP A 22 60.48 15.03 -59.72
N MET A 23 61.55 15.20 -58.94
CA MET A 23 61.50 15.59 -57.53
C MET A 23 61.27 17.10 -57.38
N GLU A 24 61.83 17.91 -58.29
CA GLU A 24 61.51 19.34 -58.38
C GLU A 24 60.06 19.57 -58.81
N ASP A 25 59.58 18.85 -59.84
CA ASP A 25 58.21 18.92 -60.34
C ASP A 25 57.19 18.51 -59.26
N ALA A 26 57.50 17.44 -58.51
CA ALA A 26 56.63 16.98 -57.44
C ALA A 26 56.68 17.89 -56.20
N GLY A 27 57.83 18.50 -55.89
CA GLY A 27 57.94 19.54 -54.87
C GLY A 27 57.15 20.80 -55.21
N GLN A 28 57.18 21.25 -56.47
CA GLN A 28 56.35 22.35 -56.95
C GLN A 28 54.85 22.01 -56.92
N SER A 29 54.47 20.79 -57.32
CA SER A 29 53.08 20.31 -57.23
C SER A 29 52.59 20.27 -55.77
N ASN A 30 53.40 19.74 -54.84
CA ASN A 30 53.07 19.73 -53.41
C ASN A 30 52.94 21.15 -52.84
N TYR A 31 53.85 22.06 -53.22
CA TYR A 31 53.79 23.46 -52.79
C TYR A 31 52.53 24.18 -53.30
N GLN A 32 52.13 23.95 -54.56
CA GLN A 32 50.89 24.50 -55.12
C GLN A 32 49.65 23.94 -54.40
N GLN A 33 49.64 22.65 -54.09
CA GLN A 33 48.54 22.05 -53.33
C GLN A 33 48.49 22.56 -51.87
N ALA A 34 49.65 22.75 -51.23
CA ALA A 34 49.74 23.34 -49.89
C ALA A 34 49.25 24.79 -49.87
N GLN A 35 49.56 25.59 -50.90
CA GLN A 35 49.00 26.95 -51.05
C GLN A 35 47.47 26.94 -51.21
N GLN A 36 46.92 25.98 -51.95
CA GLN A 36 45.46 25.83 -52.11
C GLN A 36 44.78 25.47 -50.78
N VAL A 37 45.36 24.56 -49.98
CA VAL A 37 44.82 24.18 -48.67
C VAL A 37 44.99 25.31 -47.64
N ALA A 38 46.10 26.03 -47.64
CA ALA A 38 46.34 27.18 -46.75
C ALA A 38 45.43 28.38 -47.04
N GLY A 39 44.88 28.48 -48.26
CA GLY A 39 43.92 29.53 -48.66
C GLY A 39 42.47 29.26 -48.28
N LEU A 40 42.13 28.10 -47.71
CA LEU A 40 40.74 27.77 -47.36
C LEU A 40 40.25 28.62 -46.17
N PRO A 41 39.12 29.34 -46.30
CA PRO A 41 38.59 30.17 -45.21
C PRO A 41 38.10 29.30 -44.04
N TYR A 42 38.27 29.80 -42.81
CA TYR A 42 37.76 29.14 -41.60
C TYR A 42 36.23 29.04 -41.65
N GLN A 43 35.73 27.81 -41.66
CA GLN A 43 34.31 27.51 -41.51
C GLN A 43 34.07 27.03 -40.07
N PRO A 44 33.30 27.75 -39.23
CA PRO A 44 32.96 27.30 -37.90
C PRO A 44 31.98 26.10 -37.95
N TYR A 45 32.01 25.25 -36.93
CA TYR A 45 31.00 24.20 -36.75
C TYR A 45 29.64 24.86 -36.46
N SER A 46 28.62 24.56 -37.27
CA SER A 46 27.28 25.15 -37.15
C SER A 46 26.28 24.28 -36.38
N GLY A 47 26.69 23.08 -35.93
CA GLY A 47 25.84 22.17 -35.16
C GLY A 47 25.77 22.52 -33.67
N GLN A 48 24.90 21.83 -32.93
CA GLN A 48 24.72 22.04 -31.49
C GLN A 48 25.84 21.38 -30.68
N GLY A 49 26.58 22.17 -29.89
CA GLY A 49 27.68 21.65 -29.05
C GLY A 49 27.24 20.96 -27.76
N VAL A 50 26.02 21.23 -27.27
CA VAL A 50 25.45 20.62 -26.06
C VAL A 50 24.00 20.25 -26.32
N ALA A 51 23.59 19.06 -25.89
CA ALA A 51 22.21 18.63 -26.00
C ALA A 51 21.32 19.45 -25.03
N PRO A 52 20.31 20.18 -25.52
CA PRO A 52 19.39 20.92 -24.66
C PRO A 52 18.55 19.97 -23.80
N MET A 53 17.92 20.54 -22.78
CA MET A 53 17.04 19.78 -21.90
C MET A 53 15.83 19.24 -22.68
N ASN A 54 15.53 17.96 -22.54
CA ASN A 54 14.45 17.31 -23.28
C ASN A 54 13.08 17.38 -22.57
N GLY A 55 12.03 16.96 -23.28
CA GLY A 55 10.66 16.98 -22.76
C GLY A 55 10.48 16.16 -21.49
N SER A 56 11.15 15.01 -21.36
CA SER A 56 11.10 14.20 -20.14
C SER A 56 11.77 14.90 -18.97
N GLN A 57 12.92 15.57 -19.17
CA GLN A 57 13.54 16.37 -18.12
C GLN A 57 12.62 17.51 -17.66
N ASN A 58 11.98 18.23 -18.58
CA ASN A 58 11.02 19.29 -18.23
C ASN A 58 9.81 18.74 -17.47
N LEU A 59 9.26 17.60 -17.90
CA LEU A 59 8.14 16.94 -17.24
C LEU A 59 8.53 16.47 -15.83
N GLY A 60 9.68 15.82 -15.68
CA GLY A 60 10.16 15.33 -14.39
C GLY A 60 10.41 16.45 -13.38
N ILE A 61 11.00 17.58 -13.80
CA ILE A 61 11.14 18.77 -12.95
C ILE A 61 9.77 19.29 -12.52
N GLY A 62 8.81 19.37 -13.46
CA GLY A 62 7.44 19.78 -13.18
C GLY A 62 6.76 18.87 -12.16
N MET A 63 6.90 17.55 -12.30
CA MET A 63 6.34 16.57 -11.36
C MET A 63 6.94 16.70 -9.96
N VAL A 64 8.26 16.86 -9.83
CA VAL A 64 8.90 17.04 -8.52
C VAL A 64 8.51 18.38 -7.88
N GLN A 65 8.43 19.47 -8.65
CA GLN A 65 7.93 20.76 -8.16
C GLN A 65 6.48 20.67 -7.70
N GLN A 66 5.63 20.03 -8.49
CA GLN A 66 4.22 19.84 -8.17
C GLN A 66 4.05 18.97 -6.92
N ALA A 67 4.86 17.90 -6.78
CA ALA A 67 4.88 17.05 -5.60
C ALA A 67 5.25 17.84 -4.34
N ALA A 68 6.23 18.74 -4.44
CA ALA A 68 6.65 19.61 -3.34
C ALA A 68 5.61 20.70 -3.01
N GLN A 69 4.96 21.30 -4.00
CA GLN A 69 3.98 22.39 -3.81
C GLN A 69 2.64 21.90 -3.25
N ASN A 70 2.12 20.79 -3.77
CA ASN A 70 0.80 20.30 -3.40
C ASN A 70 0.78 19.50 -2.10
N ASN A 71 1.95 19.21 -1.53
CA ASN A 71 2.09 18.47 -0.28
C ASN A 71 1.23 17.18 -0.28
N TYR A 72 1.34 16.40 -1.35
CA TYR A 72 0.61 15.13 -1.49
C TYR A 72 0.91 14.26 -0.26
N GLY A 73 -0.14 13.71 0.36
CA GLY A 73 -0.03 12.99 1.62
C GLY A 73 -0.16 13.86 2.88
N GLY A 74 0.15 15.16 2.82
CA GLY A 74 0.01 16.09 3.94
C GLY A 74 -1.44 16.23 4.43
N GLN A 75 -2.43 16.16 3.54
CA GLN A 75 -3.85 16.17 3.92
C GLN A 75 -4.26 14.88 4.64
N ALA A 76 -3.83 13.71 4.15
CA ALA A 76 -4.09 12.42 4.78
C ALA A 76 -3.40 12.32 6.16
N ILE A 77 -2.17 12.82 6.27
CA ILE A 77 -1.44 12.93 7.54
C ILE A 77 -2.18 13.87 8.49
N ARG A 78 -2.66 15.04 8.04
CA ARG A 78 -3.44 15.96 8.88
C ARG A 78 -4.75 15.34 9.38
N GLN A 79 -5.46 14.62 8.51
CA GLN A 79 -6.68 13.89 8.89
C GLN A 79 -6.35 12.75 9.88
N GLY A 80 -5.23 12.05 9.68
CA GLY A 80 -4.73 11.06 10.63
C GLY A 80 -4.42 11.69 11.99
N ILE A 81 -3.71 12.82 12.04
CA ILE A 81 -3.39 13.54 13.29
C ILE A 81 -4.68 14.01 13.99
N GLN A 82 -5.66 14.51 13.25
CA GLN A 82 -6.95 14.91 13.82
C GLN A 82 -7.73 13.71 14.41
N GLY A 83 -7.76 12.58 13.69
CA GLY A 83 -8.37 11.33 14.17
C GLY A 83 -7.65 10.75 15.40
N ALA A 84 -6.32 10.80 15.42
CA ALA A 84 -5.51 10.40 16.57
C ALA A 84 -5.75 11.32 17.78
N GLY A 85 -5.89 12.63 17.55
CA GLY A 85 -6.21 13.61 18.57
C GLY A 85 -7.57 13.35 19.23
N ALA A 86 -8.58 12.99 18.44
CA ALA A 86 -9.91 12.62 18.96
C ALA A 86 -9.86 11.31 19.79
N GLY A 87 -9.08 10.32 19.37
CA GLY A 87 -8.88 9.08 20.14
C GLY A 87 -8.12 9.30 21.46
N MET A 88 -7.11 10.18 21.47
CA MET A 88 -6.34 10.51 22.68
C MET A 88 -7.09 11.44 23.65
N ALA A 89 -8.03 12.24 23.15
CA ALA A 89 -8.86 13.13 23.98
C ALA A 89 -10.04 12.41 24.66
N TYR A 90 -10.26 11.13 24.38
CA TYR A 90 -11.32 10.35 25.01
C TYR A 90 -11.01 10.16 26.51
N GLN A 91 -11.74 10.90 27.35
CA GLN A 91 -11.75 10.69 28.80
C GLN A 91 -12.98 9.87 29.18
N PRO A 92 -12.79 8.66 29.75
CA PRO A 92 -13.92 7.86 30.19
C PRO A 92 -14.69 8.58 31.30
N GLN A 93 -15.98 8.84 31.10
CA GLN A 93 -16.84 9.40 32.14
C GLN A 93 -16.88 8.46 33.36
N GLN A 94 -16.80 9.01 34.57
CA GLN A 94 -16.87 8.22 35.80
C GLN A 94 -18.24 7.52 35.89
N VAL A 95 -18.18 6.19 35.98
CA VAL A 95 -19.34 5.33 36.22
C VAL A 95 -19.71 5.47 37.70
N SER A 96 -20.94 5.90 37.98
CA SER A 96 -21.44 6.05 39.35
C SER A 96 -22.62 5.12 39.58
N ALA A 97 -22.57 4.37 40.68
CA ALA A 97 -23.66 3.50 41.08
C ALA A 97 -24.85 4.34 41.57
N GLN A 98 -26.04 4.08 41.01
CA GLN A 98 -27.26 4.77 41.41
C GLN A 98 -27.54 4.50 42.89
N SER A 99 -27.61 5.54 43.70
CA SER A 99 -27.82 5.43 45.15
C SER A 99 -29.26 4.97 45.45
N GLN A 100 -29.43 4.09 46.44
CA GLN A 100 -30.77 3.71 46.92
C GLN A 100 -31.43 4.94 47.54
N THR A 101 -32.36 5.57 46.82
CA THR A 101 -33.22 6.62 47.36
C THR A 101 -34.61 6.06 47.65
N PRO A 102 -35.30 6.53 48.71
CA PRO A 102 -36.67 6.11 49.00
C PRO A 102 -37.63 6.28 47.81
N ASP A 103 -37.44 7.33 47.01
CA ASP A 103 -38.24 7.61 45.81
C ASP A 103 -38.01 6.60 44.68
N ALA A 104 -36.77 6.11 44.51
CA ALA A 104 -36.49 5.08 43.51
C ALA A 104 -37.12 3.75 43.90
N LEU A 105 -37.17 3.41 45.19
CA LEU A 105 -37.78 2.18 45.68
C LEU A 105 -39.31 2.18 45.53
N ALA A 106 -39.95 3.34 45.67
CA ALA A 106 -41.39 3.51 45.44
C ALA A 106 -41.80 3.13 44.00
N GLY A 107 -40.93 3.35 43.02
CA GLY A 107 -41.16 2.94 41.62
C GLY A 107 -41.17 1.42 41.39
N TYR A 108 -40.54 0.64 42.27
CA TYR A 108 -40.54 -0.84 42.20
C TYR A 108 -41.67 -1.47 43.01
N MET A 109 -42.41 -0.69 43.81
CA MET A 109 -43.67 -1.14 44.41
C MET A 109 -44.75 -1.12 43.32
N SER A 110 -44.98 -2.28 42.70
CA SER A 110 -45.87 -2.44 41.56
C SER A 110 -47.33 -2.06 41.88
N PRO A 111 -48.09 -1.47 40.93
CA PRO A 111 -49.56 -1.34 41.02
C PRO A 111 -50.24 -2.68 41.29
N TYR A 112 -49.65 -3.78 40.80
CA TYR A 112 -50.15 -5.14 41.04
C TYR A 112 -50.16 -5.50 42.53
N THR A 113 -49.21 -4.98 43.32
CA THR A 113 -49.21 -5.18 44.77
C THR A 113 -50.44 -4.52 45.40
N LYS A 114 -50.80 -3.33 44.91
CA LYS A 114 -52.02 -2.64 45.36
C LYS A 114 -53.27 -3.43 44.96
N ASP A 115 -53.36 -3.92 43.73
CA ASP A 115 -54.50 -4.71 43.26
C ASP A 115 -54.67 -6.03 44.04
N VAL A 116 -53.57 -6.74 44.30
CA VAL A 116 -53.58 -7.99 45.09
C VAL A 116 -53.97 -7.70 46.54
N THR A 117 -53.46 -6.61 47.11
CA THR A 117 -53.80 -6.22 48.48
C THR A 117 -55.29 -5.86 48.58
N ASP A 118 -55.78 -5.00 47.69
CA ASP A 118 -57.16 -4.54 47.66
C ASP A 118 -58.13 -5.72 47.42
N ALA A 119 -57.81 -6.64 46.50
CA ALA A 119 -58.59 -7.86 46.26
C ALA A 119 -58.59 -8.81 47.48
N THR A 120 -57.44 -9.00 48.13
CA THR A 120 -57.33 -9.85 49.32
C THR A 120 -58.14 -9.28 50.49
N MET A 121 -58.07 -7.97 50.70
CA MET A 121 -58.84 -7.30 51.77
C MET A 121 -60.35 -7.35 51.49
N SER A 122 -60.76 -7.14 50.23
CA SER A 122 -62.18 -7.26 49.84
C SER A 122 -62.73 -8.66 50.08
N GLU A 123 -61.95 -9.72 49.85
CA GLU A 123 -62.38 -11.10 50.13
C GLU A 123 -62.47 -11.36 51.64
N LEU A 124 -61.48 -10.90 52.44
CA LEU A 124 -61.55 -11.02 53.90
C LEU A 124 -62.78 -10.30 54.47
N ASP A 125 -63.14 -9.14 53.91
CA ASP A 125 -64.37 -8.43 54.29
C ASP A 125 -65.64 -9.18 53.89
N ARG A 126 -65.66 -9.80 52.70
CA ARG A 126 -66.78 -10.65 52.26
C ARG A 126 -66.95 -11.86 53.20
N GLN A 127 -65.85 -12.52 53.57
CA GLN A 127 -65.85 -13.64 54.51
C GLN A 127 -66.37 -13.22 55.89
N ARG A 128 -65.94 -12.05 56.39
CA ARG A 128 -66.47 -11.47 57.62
C ARG A 128 -67.98 -11.25 57.55
N GLN A 129 -68.49 -10.69 56.45
CA GLN A 129 -69.92 -10.45 56.26
C GLN A 129 -70.74 -11.76 56.24
N ILE A 130 -70.24 -12.80 55.56
CA ILE A 130 -70.86 -14.13 55.55
C ILE A 130 -70.90 -14.71 56.97
N GLN A 131 -69.81 -14.58 57.73
CA GLN A 131 -69.76 -15.07 59.11
C GLN A 131 -70.76 -14.34 60.02
N LEU A 132 -70.90 -13.01 59.86
CA LEU A 132 -71.91 -12.23 60.59
C LEU A 132 -73.35 -12.65 60.21
N GLN A 133 -73.63 -12.93 58.94
CA GLN A 133 -74.93 -13.47 58.51
C GLN A 133 -75.20 -14.86 59.11
N ASN A 134 -74.19 -15.73 59.16
CA ASN A 134 -74.30 -17.05 59.78
C ASN A 134 -74.54 -16.94 61.30
N ASN A 135 -73.82 -16.05 61.99
CA ASN A 135 -74.04 -15.77 63.41
C ASN A 135 -75.47 -15.27 63.67
N GLY A 136 -75.96 -14.34 62.83
CA GLY A 136 -77.33 -13.83 62.91
C GLY A 136 -78.40 -14.89 62.61
N GLY A 137 -78.18 -15.74 61.61
CA GLY A 137 -79.05 -16.87 61.28
C GLY A 137 -79.09 -17.94 62.37
N ALA A 138 -77.95 -18.26 62.99
CA ALA A 138 -77.87 -19.18 64.12
C ALA A 138 -78.55 -18.61 65.38
N ALA A 139 -78.37 -17.32 65.66
CA ALA A 139 -79.07 -16.63 66.75
C ALA A 139 -80.59 -16.60 66.54
N THR A 140 -81.02 -16.40 65.28
CA THR A 140 -82.44 -16.44 64.86
C THR A 140 -83.04 -17.84 65.04
N ASN A 141 -82.36 -18.90 64.56
CA ASN A 141 -82.81 -20.29 64.70
C ASN A 141 -82.86 -20.77 66.15
N ALA A 142 -82.01 -20.21 67.03
CA ALA A 142 -82.03 -20.49 68.46
C ALA A 142 -83.08 -19.67 69.24
N GLY A 143 -83.89 -18.84 68.57
CA GLY A 143 -84.88 -17.97 69.21
C GLY A 143 -84.27 -16.83 70.04
N ALA A 144 -82.96 -16.56 69.88
CA ALA A 144 -82.18 -15.62 70.69
C ALA A 144 -81.91 -14.32 69.92
N PHE A 145 -82.96 -13.69 69.40
CA PHE A 145 -82.87 -12.44 68.64
C PHE A 145 -82.25 -11.30 69.46
N GLY A 146 -81.18 -10.68 68.95
CA GLY A 146 -80.68 -9.38 69.42
C GLY A 146 -80.14 -9.36 70.86
N GLY A 147 -79.86 -10.53 71.45
CA GLY A 147 -79.34 -10.63 72.82
C GLY A 147 -77.84 -10.32 72.93
N ALA A 148 -77.37 -10.03 74.14
CA ALA A 148 -75.96 -9.73 74.45
C ALA A 148 -74.95 -10.79 73.92
N ARG A 149 -75.36 -12.06 73.80
CA ARG A 149 -74.53 -13.14 73.23
C ARG A 149 -74.25 -12.96 71.74
N GLN A 150 -75.23 -12.49 70.96
CA GLN A 150 -75.05 -12.19 69.54
C GLN A 150 -74.10 -10.99 69.38
N GLY A 151 -74.29 -9.92 70.17
CA GLY A 151 -73.42 -8.76 70.15
C GLY A 151 -71.96 -9.06 70.51
N VAL A 152 -71.71 -9.93 71.51
CA VAL A 152 -70.35 -10.38 71.85
C VAL A 152 -69.76 -11.26 70.75
N MET A 153 -70.54 -12.17 70.15
CA MET A 153 -70.09 -13.03 69.05
C MET A 153 -69.73 -12.23 67.80
N ASP A 154 -70.53 -11.22 67.44
CA ASP A 154 -70.27 -10.34 66.30
C ASP A 154 -69.08 -9.39 66.58
N ALA A 155 -68.94 -8.89 67.81
CA ALA A 155 -67.78 -8.10 68.22
C ALA A 155 -66.48 -8.91 68.13
N GLU A 156 -66.49 -10.16 68.59
CA GLU A 156 -65.35 -11.07 68.52
C GLU A 156 -65.03 -11.47 67.06
N THR A 157 -66.05 -11.67 66.23
CA THR A 157 -65.89 -11.91 64.78
C THR A 157 -65.23 -10.70 64.10
N ASN A 158 -65.68 -9.49 64.40
CA ASN A 158 -65.09 -8.25 63.86
C ASN A 158 -63.65 -8.05 64.33
N ARG A 159 -63.36 -8.27 65.63
CA ARG A 159 -62.00 -8.17 66.18
C ARG A 159 -61.05 -9.15 65.50
N ASN A 160 -61.44 -10.42 65.38
CA ASN A 160 -60.62 -11.43 64.73
C ASN A 160 -60.41 -11.12 63.24
N ALA A 161 -61.43 -10.64 62.54
CA ALA A 161 -61.30 -10.22 61.15
C ALA A 161 -60.32 -9.03 60.99
N GLN A 162 -60.40 -8.01 61.84
CA GLN A 162 -59.47 -6.87 61.83
C GLN A 162 -58.02 -7.31 62.12
N GLN A 163 -57.83 -8.22 63.08
CA GLN A 163 -56.51 -8.75 63.40
C GLN A 163 -55.90 -9.53 62.24
N VAL A 164 -56.69 -10.41 61.59
CA VAL A 164 -56.25 -11.16 60.41
C VAL A 164 -55.94 -10.20 59.26
N GLN A 165 -56.80 -9.23 58.97
CA GLN A 165 -56.57 -8.21 57.94
C GLN A 165 -55.25 -7.43 58.18
N ALA A 166 -55.02 -6.95 59.41
CA ALA A 166 -53.80 -6.22 59.76
C ALA A 166 -52.53 -7.09 59.60
N GLN A 167 -52.57 -8.35 60.04
CA GLN A 167 -51.46 -9.29 59.89
C GLN A 167 -51.20 -9.64 58.43
N THR A 168 -52.25 -9.89 57.64
CA THR A 168 -52.16 -10.17 56.21
C THR A 168 -51.58 -8.96 55.47
N LEU A 169 -52.04 -7.74 55.75
CA LEU A 169 -51.54 -6.51 55.14
C LEU A 169 -50.05 -6.28 55.46
N ALA A 170 -49.63 -6.48 56.72
CA ALA A 170 -48.23 -6.35 57.10
C ALA A 170 -47.34 -7.38 56.38
N SER A 171 -47.81 -8.63 56.25
CA SER A 171 -47.10 -9.70 55.52
C SER A 171 -46.97 -9.39 54.02
N LEU A 172 -48.05 -8.89 53.39
CA LEU A 172 -48.06 -8.49 51.98
C LEU A 172 -47.11 -7.31 51.74
N ASN A 173 -47.15 -6.28 52.59
CA ASN A 173 -46.26 -5.12 52.48
C ASN A 173 -44.78 -5.50 52.67
N ASN A 174 -44.48 -6.35 53.64
CA ASN A 174 -43.11 -6.82 53.86
C ASN A 174 -42.58 -7.65 52.68
N SER A 175 -43.46 -8.49 52.10
CA SER A 175 -43.14 -9.30 50.92
C SER A 175 -42.91 -8.43 49.69
N ALA A 176 -43.76 -7.41 49.50
CA ALA A 176 -43.65 -6.46 48.41
C ALA A 176 -42.37 -5.62 48.51
N TYR A 177 -42.06 -5.10 49.70
CA TYR A 177 -40.83 -4.36 49.96
C TYR A 177 -39.58 -5.21 49.69
N SER A 178 -39.54 -6.45 50.17
CA SER A 178 -38.42 -7.36 49.93
C SER A 178 -38.24 -7.68 48.44
N ASN A 179 -39.33 -7.85 47.69
CA ASN A 179 -39.28 -8.05 46.24
C ASN A 179 -38.77 -6.80 45.51
N ALA A 180 -39.30 -5.63 45.87
CA ALA A 180 -38.88 -4.33 45.33
C ALA A 180 -37.38 -4.07 45.57
N GLN A 181 -36.88 -4.38 46.78
CA GLN A 181 -35.46 -4.24 47.11
C GLN A 181 -34.57 -5.17 46.25
N ASN A 182 -35.00 -6.41 46.01
CA ASN A 182 -34.28 -7.34 45.14
C ASN A 182 -34.28 -6.89 43.67
N GLN A 183 -35.41 -6.38 43.17
CA GLN A 183 -35.48 -5.82 41.82
C GLN A 183 -34.60 -4.59 41.67
N PHE A 184 -34.65 -3.65 42.63
CA PHE A 184 -33.77 -2.48 42.63
C PHE A 184 -32.30 -2.90 42.55
N ASN A 185 -31.86 -3.85 43.40
CA ASN A 185 -30.48 -4.30 43.42
C ASN A 185 -30.06 -4.95 42.09
N ASN A 186 -30.96 -5.73 41.48
CA ASN A 186 -30.70 -6.33 40.16
C ASN A 186 -30.59 -5.27 39.07
N ASP A 187 -31.44 -4.25 39.11
CA ASP A 187 -31.46 -3.19 38.10
C ASP A 187 -30.27 -2.24 38.25
N ALA A 188 -29.91 -1.88 39.49
CA ALA A 188 -28.69 -1.13 39.79
C ALA A 188 -27.43 -1.85 39.28
N ASN A 189 -27.34 -3.18 39.45
CA ASN A 189 -26.24 -3.98 38.92
C ASN A 189 -26.24 -4.07 37.39
N ARG A 190 -27.42 -4.19 36.75
CA ARG A 190 -27.53 -4.18 35.28
C ARG A 190 -27.11 -2.84 34.71
N ASN A 191 -27.54 -1.74 35.32
CA ASN A 191 -27.17 -0.39 34.92
C ASN A 191 -25.65 -0.18 35.06
N LEU A 192 -25.05 -0.59 36.18
CA LEU A 192 -23.61 -0.54 36.38
C LEU A 192 -22.84 -1.34 35.30
N THR A 193 -23.31 -2.56 34.99
CA THR A 193 -22.72 -3.41 33.95
C THR A 193 -22.85 -2.78 32.56
N ALA A 194 -24.01 -2.18 32.24
CA ALA A 194 -24.23 -1.48 30.98
C ALA A 194 -23.32 -0.26 30.84
N GLN A 195 -23.14 0.53 31.90
CA GLN A 195 -22.23 1.67 31.92
C GLN A 195 -20.77 1.24 31.70
N GLN A 196 -20.33 0.15 32.36
CA GLN A 196 -18.98 -0.41 32.14
C GLN A 196 -18.80 -0.91 30.70
N SER A 197 -19.80 -1.59 30.13
CA SER A 197 -19.77 -2.05 28.74
C SER A 197 -19.70 -0.88 27.75
N ASN A 198 -20.48 0.16 27.97
CA ASN A 198 -20.45 1.38 27.14
C ASN A 198 -19.09 2.08 27.23
N GLN A 199 -18.51 2.15 28.42
CA GLN A 199 -17.17 2.72 28.63
C GLN A 199 -16.09 1.90 27.89
N ALA A 200 -16.17 0.57 27.95
CA ALA A 200 -15.28 -0.33 27.22
C ALA A 200 -15.45 -0.21 25.69
N ALA A 201 -16.69 -0.06 25.20
CA ALA A 201 -16.97 0.18 23.79
C ALA A 201 -16.40 1.52 23.33
N GLY A 202 -16.50 2.58 24.14
CA GLY A 202 -15.90 3.88 23.85
C GLY A 202 -14.36 3.84 23.81
N LEU A 203 -13.73 3.12 24.75
CA LEU A 203 -12.28 2.86 24.74
C LEU A 203 -11.84 2.09 23.49
N SER A 204 -12.57 1.04 23.11
CA SER A 204 -12.30 0.24 21.91
C SER A 204 -12.45 1.08 20.64
N GLY A 205 -13.50 1.90 20.56
CA GLY A 205 -13.73 2.84 19.45
C GLY A 205 -12.65 3.91 19.34
N ALA A 206 -12.18 4.45 20.46
CA ALA A 206 -11.03 5.37 20.50
C ALA A 206 -9.74 4.68 20.01
N GLY A 207 -9.53 3.42 20.38
CA GLY A 207 -8.42 2.59 19.89
C GLY A 207 -8.47 2.35 18.38
N LEU A 208 -9.64 2.03 17.83
CA LEU A 208 -9.85 1.87 16.38
C LEU A 208 -9.59 3.17 15.62
N ASN A 209 -10.05 4.31 16.15
CA ASN A 209 -9.76 5.62 15.57
C ASN A 209 -8.26 5.91 15.55
N LEU A 210 -7.54 5.59 16.63
CA LEU A 210 -6.09 5.77 16.70
C LEU A 210 -5.35 4.86 15.70
N GLN A 211 -5.78 3.60 15.56
CA GLN A 211 -5.21 2.67 14.59
C GLN A 211 -5.47 3.11 13.14
N GLY A 212 -6.70 3.54 12.85
CA GLY A 212 -7.08 4.08 11.54
C GLY A 212 -6.30 5.35 11.19
N ALA A 213 -6.10 6.24 12.17
CA ALA A 213 -5.26 7.42 12.03
C ALA A 213 -3.80 7.08 11.71
N GLY A 214 -3.22 6.07 12.38
CA GLY A 214 -1.86 5.60 12.11
C GLY A 214 -1.70 5.01 10.71
N LEU A 215 -2.71 4.24 10.24
CA LEU A 215 -2.74 3.73 8.87
C LEU A 215 -2.82 4.86 7.86
N LEU A 216 -3.70 5.84 8.07
CA LEU A 216 -3.87 6.98 7.17
C LEU A 216 -2.60 7.85 7.09
N GLY A 217 -1.89 8.02 8.20
CA GLY A 217 -0.59 8.68 8.24
C GLY A 217 0.47 7.94 7.42
N THR A 218 0.57 6.62 7.57
CA THR A 218 1.50 5.77 6.80
C THR A 218 1.18 5.79 5.30
N LEU A 219 -0.11 5.70 4.95
CA LEU A 219 -0.58 5.76 3.58
C LEU A 219 -0.26 7.14 2.95
N GLY A 220 -0.51 8.23 3.70
CA GLY A 220 -0.18 9.58 3.29
C GLY A 220 1.31 9.77 2.98
N ALA A 221 2.19 9.27 3.84
CA ALA A 221 3.63 9.29 3.60
C ALA A 221 4.03 8.48 2.36
N GLY A 222 3.40 7.31 2.14
CA GLY A 222 3.63 6.48 0.95
C GLY A 222 3.22 7.16 -0.37
N TYR A 223 2.09 7.87 -0.38
CA TYR A 223 1.67 8.66 -1.56
C TYR A 223 2.66 9.77 -1.89
N GLN A 224 3.14 10.50 -0.89
CA GLN A 224 4.15 11.55 -1.08
C GLN A 224 5.43 10.99 -1.72
N GLN A 225 5.88 9.84 -1.21
CA GLN A 225 7.12 9.22 -1.67
C GLN A 225 6.99 8.67 -3.10
N ASN A 226 5.83 8.11 -3.46
CA ASN A 226 5.58 7.63 -4.82
C ASN A 226 5.56 8.76 -5.86
N GLU A 227 4.99 9.92 -5.55
CA GLU A 227 5.00 11.06 -6.47
C GLU A 227 6.41 11.60 -6.71
N LEU A 228 7.22 11.70 -5.65
CA LEU A 228 8.63 12.06 -5.78
C LEU A 228 9.42 11.02 -6.58
N ASN A 229 9.15 9.73 -6.36
CA ASN A 229 9.76 8.64 -7.13
C ASN A 229 9.37 8.70 -8.61
N ASN A 230 8.11 8.99 -8.92
CA ASN A 230 7.64 9.15 -10.30
C ASN A 230 8.35 10.30 -11.00
N GLY A 231 8.44 11.48 -10.36
CA GLY A 231 9.18 12.61 -10.91
C GLY A 231 10.66 12.29 -11.15
N ASN A 232 11.32 11.62 -10.19
CA ASN A 232 12.71 11.18 -10.31
C ASN A 232 12.92 10.14 -11.41
N ALA A 233 11.99 9.20 -11.60
CA ALA A 233 12.06 8.20 -12.67
C ALA A 233 12.00 8.86 -14.06
N VAL A 234 11.11 9.85 -14.24
CA VAL A 234 11.02 10.61 -15.50
C VAL A 234 12.29 11.44 -15.74
N LEU A 235 12.89 12.02 -14.70
CA LEU A 235 14.19 12.70 -14.79
C LEU A 235 15.31 11.73 -15.21
N GLN A 236 15.32 10.51 -14.70
CA GLN A 236 16.31 9.49 -15.07
C GLN A 236 16.21 9.11 -16.55
N THR A 237 15.00 8.89 -17.05
CA THR A 237 14.75 8.68 -18.49
C THR A 237 15.19 9.88 -19.32
N GLY A 238 14.91 11.09 -18.83
CA GLY A 238 15.37 12.33 -19.45
C GLY A 238 16.90 12.43 -19.54
N ASN A 239 17.64 12.07 -18.49
CA ASN A 239 19.09 12.07 -18.53
C ASN A 239 19.66 11.05 -19.54
N GLN A 240 19.03 9.88 -19.68
CA GLN A 240 19.42 8.90 -20.69
C GLN A 240 19.22 9.44 -22.12
N GLN A 241 18.09 10.09 -22.39
CA GLN A 241 17.83 10.72 -23.68
C GLN A 241 18.83 11.85 -23.98
N GLN A 242 19.16 12.68 -22.99
CA GLN A 242 20.14 13.75 -23.15
C GLN A 242 21.54 13.17 -23.42
N GLN A 243 21.93 12.08 -22.76
CA GLN A 243 23.20 11.40 -23.02
C GLN A 243 23.28 10.85 -24.45
N GLN A 244 22.18 10.27 -24.96
CA GLN A 244 22.13 9.82 -26.35
C GLN A 244 22.25 11.00 -27.33
N ALA A 245 21.53 12.10 -27.08
CA ALA A 245 21.63 13.31 -27.91
C ALA A 245 23.04 13.94 -27.85
N GLN A 246 23.70 13.91 -26.68
CA GLN A 246 25.08 14.38 -26.55
C GLN A 246 26.05 13.48 -27.32
N ASN A 247 25.85 12.17 -27.32
CA ASN A 247 26.66 11.25 -28.12
C ASN A 247 26.50 11.53 -29.62
N GLN A 248 25.29 11.86 -30.08
CA GLN A 248 25.05 12.26 -31.47
C GLN A 248 25.77 13.57 -31.81
N ASN A 249 25.62 14.61 -30.98
CA ASN A 249 26.29 15.89 -31.19
C ASN A 249 27.82 15.73 -31.19
N ASN A 250 28.36 14.91 -30.30
CA ASN A 250 29.79 14.59 -30.26
C ASN A 250 30.24 13.87 -31.54
N TRP A 251 29.43 12.95 -32.07
CA TRP A 251 29.71 12.26 -33.32
C TRP A 251 29.68 13.22 -34.52
N ASP A 252 28.67 14.09 -34.61
CA ASP A 252 28.58 15.11 -35.67
C ASP A 252 29.79 16.06 -35.64
N TYR A 253 30.23 16.43 -34.43
CA TYR A 253 31.42 17.27 -34.23
C TYR A 253 32.73 16.53 -34.60
N GLN A 254 32.84 15.24 -34.32
CA GLN A 254 33.97 14.42 -34.77
C GLN A 254 34.00 14.28 -36.28
N GLN A 255 32.86 13.99 -36.92
CA GLN A 255 32.75 13.92 -38.38
C GLN A 255 33.13 15.24 -39.06
N PHE A 256 32.74 16.38 -38.48
CA PHE A 256 33.16 17.69 -38.96
C PHE A 256 34.68 17.89 -38.87
N GLN A 257 35.31 17.45 -37.78
CA GLN A 257 36.77 17.50 -37.64
C GLN A 257 37.47 16.58 -38.65
N ASP A 258 36.96 15.37 -38.87
CA ASP A 258 37.50 14.42 -39.85
C ASP A 258 37.39 14.99 -41.27
N GLN A 259 36.24 15.58 -41.64
CA GLN A 259 36.06 16.24 -42.94
C GLN A 259 37.01 17.43 -43.14
N ARG A 260 37.30 18.20 -42.08
CA ARG A 260 38.28 19.30 -42.13
C ARG A 260 39.73 18.80 -42.18
N GLY A 261 40.04 17.69 -41.51
CA GLY A 261 41.36 17.07 -41.50
C GLY A 261 41.68 16.30 -42.78
N TYR A 262 40.67 15.86 -43.53
CA TYR A 262 40.83 14.99 -44.70
C TYR A 262 41.74 15.57 -45.80
N PRO A 263 41.64 16.85 -46.21
CA PRO A 263 42.59 17.43 -47.18
C PRO A 263 44.02 17.53 -46.66
N GLN A 264 44.20 17.79 -45.36
CA GLN A 264 45.52 17.83 -44.71
C GLN A 264 46.14 16.42 -44.60
N GLN A 265 45.33 15.39 -44.33
CA GLN A 265 45.77 14.00 -44.32
C GLN A 265 46.19 13.50 -45.70
N GLN A 266 45.46 13.89 -46.78
CA GLN A 266 45.86 13.56 -48.15
C GLN A 266 47.21 14.16 -48.54
N LEU A 267 47.47 15.41 -48.12
CA LEU A 267 48.79 16.04 -48.32
C LEU A 267 49.91 15.29 -47.59
N GLY A 268 49.67 14.84 -46.34
CA GLY A 268 50.65 14.04 -45.60
C GLY A 268 50.97 12.69 -46.25
N ILE A 269 50.00 12.04 -46.90
CA ILE A 269 50.20 10.80 -47.67
C ILE A 269 50.99 11.09 -48.96
N LEU A 270 50.72 12.22 -49.64
CA LEU A 270 51.47 12.64 -50.82
C LEU A 270 52.94 12.98 -50.47
N GLU A 271 53.16 13.64 -49.34
CA GLU A 271 54.50 13.95 -48.81
C GLU A 271 55.26 12.69 -48.36
N GLN A 272 54.58 11.71 -47.76
CA GLN A 272 55.16 10.39 -47.48
C GLN A 272 55.50 9.62 -48.75
N ALA A 273 54.67 9.70 -49.80
CA ALA A 273 54.97 9.10 -51.10
C ALA A 273 56.17 9.77 -51.80
N LEU A 274 56.38 11.06 -51.56
CA LEU A 274 57.53 11.83 -52.05
C LEU A 274 58.83 11.61 -51.26
N GLY A 275 58.73 11.05 -50.05
CA GLY A 275 59.85 10.82 -49.13
C GLY A 275 60.36 9.38 -48.98
N MET A 276 59.85 8.39 -49.73
CA MET A 276 60.24 6.98 -49.53
C MET A 276 61.34 6.48 -50.47
N THR A 277 62.57 6.43 -49.95
CA THR A 277 63.45 5.23 -50.07
C THR A 277 62.71 3.99 -49.52
N PRO A 278 62.90 2.78 -50.09
CA PRO A 278 62.08 1.62 -49.77
C PRO A 278 62.47 1.05 -48.41
N ASN A 279 61.58 1.20 -47.42
CA ASN A 279 61.56 0.31 -46.27
C ASN A 279 60.15 -0.22 -46.08
N MET A 280 59.91 -1.42 -46.63
CA MET A 280 58.76 -2.25 -46.28
C MET A 280 58.90 -2.71 -44.83
N GLY A 281 57.93 -2.38 -43.98
CA GLY A 281 57.78 -3.07 -42.71
C GLY A 281 57.02 -2.26 -41.66
N GLY A 282 55.76 -2.61 -41.44
CA GLY A 282 55.01 -2.20 -40.23
C GLY A 282 53.61 -1.69 -40.50
N SER A 283 52.66 -2.60 -40.77
CA SER A 283 51.25 -2.29 -40.55
C SER A 283 51.01 -2.31 -39.04
N THR A 284 50.77 -1.13 -38.44
CA THR A 284 50.27 -1.02 -37.06
C THR A 284 48.83 -0.56 -37.14
N THR A 285 47.91 -1.52 -37.18
CA THR A 285 46.50 -1.28 -36.91
C THR A 285 46.34 -0.95 -35.43
N THR A 286 46.17 0.32 -35.11
CA THR A 286 45.72 0.74 -33.78
C THR A 286 44.21 0.48 -33.70
N PRO A 287 43.71 -0.40 -32.82
CA PRO A 287 42.28 -0.53 -32.57
C PRO A 287 41.78 0.76 -31.90
N MET A 288 41.15 1.64 -32.68
CA MET A 288 40.37 2.78 -32.19
C MET A 288 39.05 2.29 -31.59
N TYR A 289 39.12 1.59 -30.47
CA TYR A 289 38.01 1.46 -29.51
C TYR A 289 38.58 0.96 -28.19
N GLN A 290 38.95 1.90 -27.31
CA GLN A 290 39.26 1.61 -25.92
C GLN A 290 38.31 2.44 -25.06
N ASN A 291 37.23 1.79 -24.60
CA ASN A 291 36.29 2.38 -23.66
C ASN A 291 36.95 2.39 -22.27
N SER A 292 37.60 3.49 -21.94
CA SER A 292 38.22 3.74 -20.63
C SER A 292 37.21 4.13 -19.54
N GLY A 293 35.90 3.84 -19.74
CA GLY A 293 34.81 4.23 -18.84
C GLY A 293 33.83 3.12 -18.46
N SER A 294 34.03 1.87 -18.90
CA SER A 294 33.06 0.78 -18.67
C SER A 294 33.42 -0.23 -17.58
N SER A 295 34.43 0.04 -16.74
CA SER A 295 34.90 -0.92 -15.71
C SER A 295 34.47 -0.63 -14.27
N ALA A 296 33.61 0.37 -14.03
CA ALA A 296 33.04 0.63 -12.69
C ALA A 296 31.57 0.19 -12.53
N LEU A 297 30.92 -0.27 -13.60
CA LEU A 297 29.52 -0.69 -13.60
C LEU A 297 29.30 -2.14 -14.07
N GLY A 298 30.37 -2.94 -14.18
CA GLY A 298 30.32 -4.36 -14.51
C GLY A 298 30.26 -5.30 -13.30
N GLY A 299 30.40 -4.77 -12.08
CA GLY A 299 30.46 -5.56 -10.84
C GLY A 299 29.11 -5.79 -10.13
N ALA A 300 28.02 -5.17 -10.58
CA ALA A 300 26.73 -5.21 -9.87
C ALA A 300 25.67 -6.14 -10.50
N LEU A 301 26.02 -6.87 -11.57
CA LEU A 301 25.11 -7.81 -12.25
C LEU A 301 25.43 -9.29 -11.97
N GLY A 302 26.41 -9.57 -11.11
CA GLY A 302 26.96 -10.92 -10.92
C GLY A 302 26.43 -11.76 -9.76
N GLY A 303 25.55 -11.27 -8.87
CA GLY A 303 25.12 -12.13 -7.75
C GLY A 303 24.27 -11.53 -6.63
N GLY A 304 23.70 -10.33 -6.77
CA GLY A 304 22.95 -9.66 -5.69
C GLY A 304 21.44 -9.55 -5.87
N LEU A 305 20.91 -9.69 -7.09
CA LEU A 305 19.48 -9.49 -7.36
C LEU A 305 18.60 -10.65 -6.93
N VAL A 306 19.26 -11.77 -6.63
CA VAL A 306 18.69 -12.96 -6.04
C VAL A 306 17.85 -12.57 -4.80
N THR A 307 18.58 -12.25 -3.72
CA THR A 307 18.23 -12.60 -2.32
C THR A 307 17.14 -11.79 -1.65
N SER A 308 16.57 -10.84 -2.38
CA SER A 308 15.61 -9.88 -1.85
C SER A 308 14.14 -10.29 -2.01
N MET A 309 13.82 -11.29 -2.81
CA MET A 309 12.43 -11.58 -3.19
C MET A 309 11.69 -12.56 -2.25
N PHE A 310 12.38 -13.32 -1.38
CA PHE A 310 11.77 -14.41 -0.61
C PHE A 310 12.19 -14.48 0.84
N THR A 311 12.99 -13.59 1.42
CA THR A 311 13.16 -13.62 2.89
C THR A 311 12.08 -12.74 3.54
N ASN A 312 11.38 -13.35 4.50
CA ASN A 312 10.21 -12.86 5.23
C ASN A 312 10.26 -11.34 5.55
N ASN A 313 9.17 -10.61 5.26
CA ASN A 313 8.90 -9.16 5.45
C ASN A 313 9.21 -8.15 4.31
N GLY A 314 9.45 -8.57 3.06
CA GLY A 314 9.93 -7.67 1.98
C GLY A 314 8.99 -7.27 0.83
N MET A 315 7.68 -7.58 0.83
CA MET A 315 6.85 -7.47 -0.39
C MET A 315 6.58 -6.04 -0.92
N TYR A 316 7.15 -5.00 -0.30
CA TYR A 316 7.06 -3.61 -0.78
C TYR A 316 8.42 -2.91 -0.96
N GLN A 317 9.55 -3.62 -0.87
CA GLN A 317 10.87 -2.94 -0.85
C GLN A 317 11.94 -3.54 -1.77
N GLY A 318 11.55 -4.41 -2.72
CA GLY A 318 12.48 -5.11 -3.64
C GLY A 318 12.31 -4.84 -5.14
N LEU A 319 11.45 -3.89 -5.53
CA LEU A 319 11.21 -3.50 -6.94
C LEU A 319 11.60 -2.04 -7.21
N GLY A 320 12.66 -1.55 -6.60
CA GLY A 320 13.18 -0.20 -6.83
C GLY A 320 14.54 -0.21 -7.54
N ALA A 321 14.56 -0.42 -8.86
CA ALA A 321 15.65 0.04 -9.76
C ALA A 321 15.50 -0.35 -11.25
N GLY A 322 14.59 -1.26 -11.65
CA GLY A 322 14.63 -1.81 -13.03
C GLY A 322 13.35 -1.78 -13.87
N LEU A 323 12.15 -1.77 -13.26
CA LEU A 323 10.89 -1.99 -14.01
C LEU A 323 9.68 -1.24 -13.41
N GLY A 324 9.90 -0.28 -12.51
CA GLY A 324 8.82 0.42 -11.78
C GLY A 324 8.14 1.57 -12.53
N GLY A 325 8.65 1.98 -13.70
CA GLY A 325 8.21 3.20 -14.41
C GLY A 325 7.12 3.03 -15.47
N LEU A 326 6.65 1.81 -15.76
CA LEU A 326 5.65 1.54 -16.82
C LEU A 326 4.31 0.97 -16.32
N MET A 327 4.15 0.74 -15.01
CA MET A 327 2.96 0.08 -14.45
C MET A 327 2.12 1.00 -13.56
N GLY A 328 1.99 2.26 -13.96
CA GLY A 328 1.03 3.21 -13.42
C GLY A 328 -0.25 3.27 -14.25
N TYR A 329 -1.18 2.35 -13.98
CA TYR A 329 -2.63 2.44 -14.17
C TYR A 329 -3.22 2.95 -15.51
N PHE A 330 -3.39 2.03 -16.46
CA PHE A 330 -4.50 2.12 -17.43
C PHE A 330 -5.53 1.03 -17.10
N SER A 331 -6.30 1.23 -16.03
CA SER A 331 -7.49 0.40 -15.74
C SER A 331 -8.76 0.97 -16.39
N ASP A 332 -8.63 2.11 -17.08
CA ASP A 332 -9.70 2.76 -17.84
C ASP A 332 -10.35 1.78 -18.83
N GLU A 333 -11.67 1.80 -18.90
CA GLU A 333 -12.44 0.92 -19.78
C GLU A 333 -12.21 1.28 -21.26
N ASP A 334 -11.98 2.56 -21.57
CA ASP A 334 -11.78 3.07 -22.92
C ASP A 334 -10.40 2.72 -23.49
N LEU A 335 -9.46 2.36 -22.62
CA LEU A 335 -8.13 1.90 -22.99
C LEU A 335 -8.05 0.38 -23.18
N LYS A 336 -9.16 -0.34 -22.99
CA LYS A 336 -9.25 -1.80 -23.10
C LYS A 336 -10.13 -2.18 -24.29
N THR A 337 -9.58 -2.95 -25.21
CA THR A 337 -10.33 -3.58 -26.31
C THR A 337 -10.62 -5.05 -25.97
N ASP A 338 -11.40 -5.74 -26.82
CA ASP A 338 -11.68 -7.18 -26.71
C ASP A 338 -12.28 -7.61 -25.37
N LYS A 339 -13.10 -6.73 -24.80
CA LYS A 339 -13.78 -6.92 -23.51
C LYS A 339 -14.90 -7.94 -23.67
N ALA A 340 -14.85 -9.01 -22.88
CA ALA A 340 -15.92 -10.02 -22.81
C ALA A 340 -16.26 -10.35 -21.35
N PRO A 341 -17.55 -10.60 -21.03
CA PRO A 341 -17.91 -11.11 -19.72
C PRO A 341 -17.29 -12.50 -19.50
N VAL A 342 -16.83 -12.75 -18.28
CA VAL A 342 -16.28 -14.04 -17.87
C VAL A 342 -17.27 -14.81 -17.01
N ASP A 343 -17.29 -16.13 -17.14
CA ASP A 343 -18.03 -17.01 -16.24
C ASP A 343 -17.27 -17.11 -14.90
N THR A 344 -17.70 -16.30 -13.94
CA THR A 344 -17.08 -16.19 -12.62
C THR A 344 -17.20 -17.46 -11.79
N GLU A 345 -18.24 -18.28 -12.03
CA GLU A 345 -18.42 -19.53 -11.30
C GLU A 345 -17.57 -20.65 -11.82
N ALA A 346 -17.43 -20.75 -13.15
CA ALA A 346 -16.46 -21.64 -13.77
C ALA A 346 -15.03 -21.27 -13.37
N ILE A 347 -14.71 -19.97 -13.25
CA ILE A 347 -13.41 -19.53 -12.74
C ILE A 347 -13.24 -19.93 -11.27
N ALA A 348 -14.25 -19.77 -10.42
CA ALA A 348 -14.20 -20.20 -9.02
C ALA A 348 -13.97 -21.72 -8.90
N ASP A 349 -14.63 -22.53 -9.73
CA ASP A 349 -14.41 -23.99 -9.79
C ASP A 349 -12.99 -24.32 -10.26
N LYS A 350 -12.50 -23.65 -11.30
CA LYS A 350 -11.12 -23.81 -11.76
C LYS A 350 -10.11 -23.44 -10.69
N VAL A 351 -10.32 -22.36 -9.93
CA VAL A 351 -9.44 -21.98 -8.81
C VAL A 351 -9.48 -23.04 -7.72
N ARG A 352 -10.66 -23.57 -7.36
CA ARG A 352 -10.80 -24.68 -6.41
C ARG A 352 -10.02 -25.92 -6.85
N ASP A 353 -10.07 -26.24 -8.15
CA ASP A 353 -9.46 -27.45 -8.72
C ASP A 353 -7.97 -27.27 -9.05
N THR A 354 -7.48 -26.03 -9.00
CA THR A 354 -6.05 -25.73 -9.22
C THR A 354 -5.25 -26.09 -7.98
N ARG A 355 -4.16 -26.83 -8.17
CA ARG A 355 -3.25 -27.21 -7.10
C ARG A 355 -2.68 -25.98 -6.38
N MET A 356 -2.86 -25.95 -5.06
CA MET A 356 -2.26 -24.99 -4.14
C MET A 356 -1.28 -25.70 -3.22
N ASP A 357 -0.01 -25.33 -3.31
CA ASP A 357 1.02 -25.88 -2.43
C ASP A 357 1.64 -24.76 -1.61
N SER A 358 2.25 -25.16 -0.49
CA SER A 358 3.22 -24.31 0.18
C SER A 358 4.62 -24.71 -0.22
N TRP A 359 5.39 -23.74 -0.72
CA TRP A 359 6.69 -23.99 -1.34
C TRP A 359 7.73 -22.95 -0.91
N ARG A 360 9.00 -23.24 -1.19
CA ARG A 360 10.13 -22.33 -1.06
C ARG A 360 10.90 -22.35 -2.38
N TYR A 361 11.50 -21.24 -2.75
CA TYR A 361 12.39 -21.24 -3.90
C TYR A 361 13.69 -21.99 -3.59
N LYS A 362 14.32 -22.53 -4.65
CA LYS A 362 15.59 -23.24 -4.50
C LYS A 362 16.64 -22.28 -3.89
N PRO A 363 17.49 -22.74 -2.94
CA PRO A 363 18.43 -21.87 -2.24
C PRO A 363 19.44 -21.15 -3.14
N ASN A 364 19.82 -21.76 -4.26
CA ASN A 364 20.70 -21.16 -5.28
C ASN A 364 20.02 -20.09 -6.14
N LEU A 365 18.72 -19.89 -5.90
CA LEU A 365 17.85 -18.80 -6.31
C LEU A 365 18.57 -17.52 -6.76
N GLY A 366 19.40 -16.92 -5.91
CA GLY A 366 19.30 -16.94 -4.47
C GLY A 366 18.15 -16.05 -4.10
N ILE A 367 16.88 -16.42 -4.28
CA ILE A 367 15.80 -15.44 -4.29
C ILE A 367 15.28 -15.10 -2.88
N GLY A 368 15.81 -15.75 -1.84
CA GLY A 368 15.39 -15.67 -0.43
C GLY A 368 14.75 -17.00 0.03
N GLY A 369 14.66 -17.22 1.34
CA GLY A 369 14.37 -18.56 1.89
C GLY A 369 12.97 -18.80 2.45
N GLY A 370 12.08 -17.82 2.39
CA GLY A 370 10.75 -17.79 3.00
C GLY A 370 9.78 -18.81 2.41
N LYS A 371 8.76 -19.14 3.19
CA LYS A 371 7.71 -20.10 2.82
C LYS A 371 6.57 -19.32 2.20
N HIS A 372 6.16 -19.72 1.01
CA HIS A 372 5.08 -19.11 0.25
C HIS A 372 3.93 -20.10 0.09
N VAL A 373 2.77 -19.60 -0.32
CA VAL A 373 1.59 -20.38 -0.69
C VAL A 373 1.08 -19.85 -2.02
N GLY A 374 0.85 -20.73 -2.97
CA GLY A 374 0.32 -20.35 -4.27
C GLY A 374 0.39 -21.46 -5.30
N MET A 375 -0.16 -21.19 -6.50
CA MET A 375 -0.03 -22.05 -7.68
C MET A 375 1.31 -21.87 -8.38
N TYR A 376 1.60 -22.82 -9.25
CA TYR A 376 2.71 -22.77 -10.20
C TYR A 376 2.25 -22.16 -11.52
N ALA A 377 3.17 -21.51 -12.24
CA ALA A 377 2.88 -20.85 -13.51
C ALA A 377 2.32 -21.83 -14.57
N GLN A 378 2.75 -23.09 -14.54
CA GLN A 378 2.24 -24.14 -15.44
C GLN A 378 0.78 -24.47 -15.17
N ASP A 379 0.40 -24.58 -13.89
CA ASP A 379 -0.97 -24.86 -13.47
C ASP A 379 -1.88 -23.64 -13.76
N PHE A 380 -1.36 -22.43 -13.54
CA PHE A 380 -2.05 -21.19 -13.91
C PHE A 380 -2.29 -21.11 -15.42
N ALA A 381 -1.26 -21.34 -16.22
CA ALA A 381 -1.36 -21.28 -17.68
C ALA A 381 -2.33 -22.31 -18.25
N LYS A 382 -2.33 -23.53 -17.70
CA LYS A 382 -3.26 -24.58 -18.09
C LYS A 382 -4.73 -24.19 -17.83
N ASN A 383 -5.01 -23.49 -16.74
CA ASN A 383 -6.38 -23.24 -16.30
C ASN A 383 -6.93 -21.87 -16.72
N PHE A 384 -6.05 -20.86 -16.84
CA PHE A 384 -6.39 -19.45 -17.04
C PHE A 384 -5.66 -18.78 -18.21
N GLY A 385 -4.72 -19.48 -18.87
CA GLY A 385 -3.89 -18.92 -19.94
C GLY A 385 -2.59 -18.30 -19.44
N GLY A 386 -1.66 -18.06 -20.36
CA GLY A 386 -0.29 -17.59 -20.08
C GLY A 386 0.77 -18.49 -20.71
N ASP A 387 2.03 -18.18 -20.44
CA ASP A 387 3.19 -18.86 -21.05
C ASP A 387 3.70 -20.08 -20.26
N GLY A 388 3.15 -20.32 -19.06
CA GLY A 388 3.56 -21.42 -18.19
C GLY A 388 4.87 -21.20 -17.44
N HIS A 389 5.51 -20.04 -17.61
CA HIS A 389 6.78 -19.68 -16.97
C HIS A 389 6.62 -18.58 -15.93
N MET A 390 5.67 -17.68 -16.13
CA MET A 390 5.32 -16.65 -15.16
C MET A 390 3.81 -16.52 -15.01
N ILE A 391 3.38 -16.04 -13.84
CA ILE A 391 1.99 -15.63 -13.63
C ILE A 391 1.96 -14.11 -13.73
N PRO A 392 1.31 -13.53 -14.74
CA PRO A 392 1.14 -12.08 -14.81
C PRO A 392 0.38 -11.58 -13.58
N TYR A 393 0.92 -10.55 -12.93
CA TYR A 393 0.35 -10.03 -11.68
C TYR A 393 -1.10 -9.53 -11.86
N MET A 394 -1.40 -8.88 -12.99
CA MET A 394 -2.74 -8.41 -13.32
C MET A 394 -3.74 -9.55 -13.46
N ASP A 395 -3.34 -10.64 -14.12
CA ASP A 395 -4.19 -11.81 -14.34
C ASP A 395 -4.43 -12.56 -13.02
N ALA A 396 -3.40 -12.66 -12.16
CA ALA A 396 -3.55 -13.24 -10.82
C ALA A 396 -4.60 -12.51 -9.98
N ILE A 397 -4.62 -11.17 -10.02
CA ILE A 397 -5.63 -10.37 -9.33
C ILE A 397 -7.01 -10.55 -9.97
N GLY A 398 -7.09 -10.48 -11.31
CA GLY A 398 -8.33 -10.66 -12.05
C GLY A 398 -9.00 -12.01 -11.78
N VAL A 399 -8.22 -13.10 -11.80
CA VAL A 399 -8.69 -14.47 -11.50
C VAL A 399 -9.20 -14.58 -10.06
N ASN A 400 -8.48 -14.01 -9.08
CA ASN A 400 -8.92 -14.03 -7.68
C ASN A 400 -10.24 -13.26 -7.50
N MET A 401 -10.37 -12.06 -8.07
CA MET A 401 -11.62 -11.29 -7.98
C MET A 401 -12.79 -11.99 -8.67
N ALA A 402 -12.56 -12.60 -9.83
CA ALA A 402 -13.58 -13.37 -10.54
C ALA A 402 -14.02 -14.60 -9.72
N ALA A 403 -13.08 -15.33 -9.10
CA ALA A 403 -13.38 -16.46 -8.25
C ALA A 403 -14.16 -16.05 -6.98
N THR A 404 -13.78 -14.96 -6.31
CA THR A 404 -14.53 -14.42 -5.16
C THR A 404 -15.96 -14.07 -5.54
N LYS A 405 -16.16 -13.41 -6.70
CA LYS A 405 -17.49 -13.08 -7.21
C LYS A 405 -18.32 -14.33 -7.52
N GLY A 406 -17.71 -15.34 -8.15
CA GLY A 406 -18.37 -16.62 -8.42
C GLY A 406 -18.77 -17.36 -7.15
N LEU A 407 -17.92 -17.36 -6.12
CA LEU A 407 -18.24 -17.96 -4.83
C LEU A 407 -19.41 -17.26 -4.15
N ALA A 408 -19.45 -15.92 -4.17
CA ALA A 408 -20.57 -15.14 -3.62
C ALA A 408 -21.89 -15.45 -4.34
N GLN A 409 -21.86 -15.62 -5.67
CA GLN A 409 -23.05 -16.01 -6.45
C GLN A 409 -23.55 -17.42 -6.10
N LYS A 410 -22.63 -18.37 -5.93
CA LYS A 410 -22.95 -19.74 -5.47
C LYS A 410 -23.59 -19.74 -4.08
N LEU A 411 -23.03 -18.97 -3.15
CA LEU A 411 -23.59 -18.81 -1.79
C LEU A 411 -25.01 -18.23 -1.82
N GLN A 412 -25.25 -17.16 -2.58
CA GLN A 412 -26.59 -16.56 -2.71
C GLN A 412 -27.61 -17.51 -3.34
N ARG A 413 -27.19 -18.44 -4.21
CA ARG A 413 -28.09 -19.48 -4.72
C ARG A 413 -28.40 -20.53 -3.65
N LEU A 414 -27.39 -20.93 -2.88
CA LEU A 414 -27.57 -21.87 -1.78
C LEU A 414 -28.53 -21.29 -0.72
N GLU A 415 -28.35 -20.03 -0.32
CA GLU A 415 -29.26 -19.34 0.61
C GLU A 415 -30.71 -19.33 0.11
N ARG A 416 -30.92 -19.07 -1.19
CA ARG A 416 -32.25 -19.11 -1.81
C ARG A 416 -32.86 -20.51 -1.88
N GLN A 417 -32.04 -21.55 -1.95
CA GLN A 417 -32.51 -22.95 -1.93
C GLN A 417 -32.83 -23.42 -0.52
N VAL A 418 -32.08 -22.96 0.49
CA VAL A 418 -32.29 -23.30 1.91
C VAL A 418 -33.44 -22.49 2.53
N SER A 419 -33.76 -21.33 1.95
CA SER A 419 -34.90 -20.49 2.39
C SER A 419 -36.26 -20.90 1.80
N LYS A 420 -36.30 -21.97 0.99
CA LYS A 420 -37.52 -22.63 0.49
C LYS A 420 -37.68 -23.95 1.20
#